data_AF-A0A950SEK2-F1
#
_entry.id   AF-A0A950SEK2-F1
#
_cell.length_a   1.000
_cell.length_b   1.000
_cell.length_c   1.000
_cell.angle_alpha   90.00
_cell.angle_beta   90.00
_cell.angle_gamma   90.00
#
_symmetry.space_group_name_H-M   'P 1'
#
loop_
_entity.id
_entity.type
_entity.pdbx_description
1 polymer ?
#
loop_
_entity_poly.entity_id
_entity_poly.type
_entity_poly.pdbx_seq_one_letter_code
_entity_poly.pdbx_strand_id
1 'polypeptide(L)'
;MTGETVKVLRAWINERQGQPEEPLFPTRQGRSLSRYTVGVIVAKHTATAADCYPSLHAKRVTPHTLRHTNAMLPRAKGVDIATIALWLGHESTQTTHIYEHADPALKEQAIARTAPLGTKPGRYRPSDALLAFLESL
;
A
#
# COMPACT_ATOMS: atom_id res chain seq x y z
N MET A 1 13.77 1.41 -5.62
CA MET A 1 13.39 -0.01 -5.88
C MET A 1 14.09 -0.89 -4.88
N THR A 2 13.44 -1.93 -4.36
CA THR A 2 14.10 -2.87 -3.44
C THR A 2 15.08 -3.76 -4.21
N GLY A 3 16.12 -4.28 -3.54
CA GLY A 3 17.05 -5.23 -4.16
C GLY A 3 16.37 -6.48 -4.70
N GLU A 4 15.28 -6.92 -4.05
CA GLU A 4 14.44 -8.03 -4.50
C GLU A 4 13.73 -7.74 -5.82
N THR A 5 13.10 -6.57 -5.98
CA THR A 5 12.45 -6.19 -7.25
C THR A 5 13.47 -6.14 -8.39
N VAL A 6 14.69 -5.62 -8.14
CA VAL A 6 15.76 -5.61 -9.15
C VAL A 6 16.16 -7.03 -9.54
N LYS A 7 16.28 -7.95 -8.58
CA LYS A 7 16.61 -9.34 -8.83
C LYS A 7 15.56 -10.02 -9.72
N VAL A 8 14.27 -9.85 -9.41
CA VAL A 8 13.17 -10.42 -10.19
C VAL A 8 13.13 -9.85 -11.61
N LEU A 9 13.29 -8.53 -11.76
CA LEU A 9 13.28 -7.89 -13.09
C LEU A 9 14.47 -8.32 -13.96
N ARG A 10 15.67 -8.46 -13.37
CA ARG A 10 16.84 -8.96 -14.11
C ARG A 10 16.63 -10.40 -14.61
N ALA A 11 16.11 -11.27 -13.75
CA ALA A 11 15.77 -12.64 -14.14
C ALA A 11 14.76 -12.65 -15.29
N TRP A 12 13.70 -11.85 -15.18
CA TRP A 12 12.67 -11.71 -16.22
C TRP A 12 13.23 -11.20 -17.56
N ILE A 13 14.05 -10.14 -17.54
CA ILE A 13 14.65 -9.57 -18.76
C ILE A 13 15.53 -10.61 -19.46
N ASN A 14 16.32 -11.38 -18.70
CA ASN A 14 17.17 -12.44 -19.23
C ASN A 14 16.35 -13.60 -19.82
N GLU A 15 15.26 -14.01 -19.16
CA GLU A 15 14.37 -15.07 -19.64
C GLU A 15 13.64 -14.67 -20.93
N ARG A 16 13.17 -13.42 -20.99
CA ARG A 16 12.40 -12.89 -22.11
C ARG A 16 13.23 -12.77 -23.40
N GLN A 17 14.52 -12.41 -23.29
CA GLN A 17 15.40 -12.13 -24.44
C GLN A 17 14.82 -11.11 -25.46
N GLY A 18 14.04 -10.13 -24.98
CA GLY A 18 13.36 -9.17 -25.84
C GLY A 18 14.26 -8.00 -26.25
N GLN A 19 13.93 -7.35 -27.36
CA GLN A 19 14.64 -6.16 -27.84
C GLN A 19 14.26 -4.88 -27.06
N PRO A 20 15.11 -3.82 -27.07
CA PRO A 20 14.86 -2.57 -26.34
C PRO A 20 13.54 -1.87 -26.70
N GLU A 21 13.11 -1.96 -27.96
CA GLU A 21 11.88 -1.36 -28.48
C GLU A 21 10.60 -2.14 -28.14
N GLU A 22 10.72 -3.38 -27.70
CA GLU A 22 9.58 -4.22 -27.36
C GLU A 22 9.09 -3.97 -25.91
N PRO A 23 7.79 -4.16 -25.62
CA PRO A 23 7.24 -3.93 -24.28
C PRO A 23 7.94 -4.76 -23.19
N LEU A 24 8.31 -4.13 -22.07
CA LEU A 24 8.93 -4.81 -20.92
C LEU A 24 8.11 -5.99 -20.40
N PHE A 25 6.79 -5.84 -20.42
CA PHE A 25 5.82 -6.88 -20.08
C PHE A 25 4.87 -7.10 -21.27
N PRO A 26 5.21 -8.03 -22.19
CA PRO A 26 4.37 -8.35 -23.32
C PRO A 26 3.28 -9.37 -22.96
N THR A 27 2.23 -9.42 -23.77
CA THR A 27 1.28 -10.52 -23.81
C THR A 27 1.89 -11.70 -24.56
N ARG A 28 1.19 -12.85 -24.59
CA ARG A 28 1.59 -14.01 -25.42
C ARG A 28 1.74 -13.67 -26.92
N GLN A 29 1.13 -12.58 -27.38
CA GLN A 29 1.21 -12.10 -28.76
C GLN A 29 2.28 -11.00 -28.96
N GLY A 30 3.12 -10.73 -27.96
CA GLY A 30 4.19 -9.71 -28.05
C GLY A 30 3.73 -8.25 -27.83
N ARG A 31 2.43 -8.02 -27.61
CA ARG A 31 1.88 -6.66 -27.41
C ARG A 31 2.00 -6.22 -25.96
N SER A 32 1.96 -4.91 -25.69
CA SER A 32 1.95 -4.42 -24.30
C SER A 32 0.74 -4.94 -23.52
N LEU A 33 0.93 -5.28 -22.24
CA LEU A 33 -0.18 -5.58 -21.34
C LEU A 33 -1.11 -4.37 -21.19
N SER A 34 -2.41 -4.62 -21.25
CA SER A 34 -3.42 -3.63 -20.93
C SER A 34 -3.64 -3.54 -19.42
N ARG A 35 -4.17 -2.41 -18.93
CA ARG A 35 -4.57 -2.26 -17.51
C ARG A 35 -5.57 -3.35 -17.07
N TYR A 36 -6.50 -3.71 -17.95
CA TYR A 36 -7.45 -4.78 -17.71
C TYR A 36 -6.74 -6.12 -17.52
N THR A 37 -5.79 -6.45 -18.41
CA THR A 37 -5.03 -7.71 -18.33
C THR A 37 -4.20 -7.79 -17.06
N VAL A 38 -3.60 -6.69 -16.62
CA VAL A 38 -2.90 -6.63 -15.31
C VAL A 38 -3.87 -6.95 -14.16
N GLY A 39 -5.09 -6.42 -14.20
CA GLY A 39 -6.14 -6.75 -13.22
C GLY A 39 -6.48 -8.24 -13.19
N VAL A 40 -6.62 -8.88 -14.36
CA VAL A 40 -6.87 -10.32 -14.48
C VAL A 40 -5.71 -11.14 -13.92
N ILE A 41 -4.46 -10.77 -14.21
CA ILE A 41 -3.27 -11.44 -13.67
C ILE A 41 -3.24 -11.35 -12.15
N VAL A 42 -3.50 -10.17 -11.57
CA VAL A 42 -3.56 -9.98 -10.12
C VAL A 42 -4.66 -10.83 -9.49
N ALA A 43 -5.85 -10.89 -10.10
CA ALA A 43 -6.95 -11.72 -9.60
C ALA A 43 -6.58 -13.21 -9.62
N LYS A 44 -5.97 -13.70 -10.71
CA LYS A 44 -5.48 -15.08 -10.82
C LYS A 44 -4.52 -15.44 -9.69
N HIS A 45 -3.49 -14.61 -9.47
CA HIS A 45 -2.50 -14.90 -8.42
C HIS A 45 -3.04 -14.71 -7.01
N THR A 46 -4.04 -13.83 -6.82
CA THR A 46 -4.74 -13.72 -5.54
C THR A 46 -5.50 -15.01 -5.21
N ALA A 47 -6.17 -15.61 -6.18
CA ALA A 47 -6.85 -16.89 -6.00
C ALA A 47 -5.85 -18.00 -5.63
N THR A 48 -4.73 -18.12 -6.35
CA THR A 48 -3.67 -19.10 -6.01
C THR A 48 -3.09 -18.87 -4.62
N ALA A 49 -2.87 -17.62 -4.22
CA ALA A 49 -2.36 -17.31 -2.88
C ALA A 49 -3.39 -17.61 -1.77
N ALA A 50 -4.68 -17.56 -2.09
CA ALA A 50 -5.75 -17.82 -1.13
C ALA A 50 -5.78 -19.27 -0.65
N ASP A 51 -5.23 -20.21 -1.42
CA ASP A 51 -5.05 -21.62 -1.03
C ASP A 51 -4.14 -21.75 0.22
N CYS A 52 -3.09 -20.93 0.32
CA CYS A 52 -2.20 -20.90 1.48
C CYS A 52 -2.64 -19.88 2.54
N TYR A 53 -3.37 -18.83 2.14
CA TYR A 53 -3.79 -17.74 3.01
C TYR A 53 -5.31 -17.53 2.90
N PRO A 54 -6.12 -18.28 3.66
CA PRO A 54 -7.58 -18.26 3.54
C PRO A 54 -8.21 -16.87 3.69
N SER A 55 -7.58 -15.96 4.45
CA SER A 55 -8.02 -14.56 4.61
C SER A 55 -8.13 -13.78 3.30
N LEU A 56 -7.44 -14.21 2.24
CA LEU A 56 -7.51 -13.57 0.92
C LEU A 56 -8.85 -13.83 0.20
N HIS A 57 -9.57 -14.90 0.53
CA HIS A 57 -10.89 -15.17 -0.07
C HIS A 57 -11.89 -14.05 0.18
N ALA A 58 -11.82 -13.42 1.36
CA ALA A 58 -12.70 -12.32 1.74
C ALA A 58 -12.21 -10.95 1.27
N LYS A 59 -11.03 -10.86 0.64
CA LYS A 59 -10.37 -9.58 0.33
C LYS A 59 -10.38 -9.29 -1.16
N ARG A 60 -10.88 -8.09 -1.53
CA ARG A 60 -10.76 -7.58 -2.90
C ARG A 60 -9.36 -7.04 -3.18
N VAL A 61 -8.50 -7.87 -3.76
CA VAL A 61 -7.15 -7.49 -4.19
C VAL A 61 -7.18 -6.99 -5.64
N THR A 62 -6.67 -5.78 -5.86
CA THR A 62 -6.57 -5.14 -7.17
C THR A 62 -5.19 -4.49 -7.34
N PRO A 63 -4.78 -4.11 -8.57
CA PRO A 63 -3.55 -3.34 -8.77
C PRO A 63 -3.50 -2.07 -7.91
N HIS A 64 -4.64 -1.41 -7.67
CA HIS A 64 -4.71 -0.23 -6.81
C HIS A 64 -4.48 -0.58 -5.33
N THR A 65 -5.02 -1.71 -4.85
CA THR A 65 -4.79 -2.21 -3.49
C THR A 65 -3.29 -2.51 -3.26
N LEU A 66 -2.63 -3.09 -4.26
CA LEU A 66 -1.18 -3.35 -4.22
C LEU A 66 -0.36 -2.05 -4.19
N ARG A 67 -0.71 -1.06 -5.03
CA ARG A 67 -0.07 0.27 -5.03
C ARG A 67 -0.22 0.96 -3.68
N HIS A 68 -1.42 0.94 -3.10
CA HIS A 68 -1.67 1.50 -1.78
C HIS A 68 -0.83 0.82 -0.70
N THR A 69 -0.72 -0.52 -0.74
CA THR A 69 0.11 -1.27 0.21
C THR A 69 1.59 -0.90 0.07
N ASN A 70 2.10 -0.80 -1.16
CA ASN A 70 3.48 -0.38 -1.43
C ASN A 70 3.77 1.05 -0.96
N ALA A 71 2.77 1.94 -0.96
CA ALA A 71 2.89 3.29 -0.41
C ALA A 71 2.88 3.30 1.14
N MET A 72 2.03 2.46 1.75
CA MET A 72 1.89 2.40 3.20
C MET A 72 3.06 1.69 3.91
N LEU A 73 3.74 0.76 3.24
CA LEU A 73 4.89 0.04 3.82
C LEU A 73 6.07 0.97 4.21
N PRO A 74 6.57 1.87 3.34
CA PRO A 74 7.53 2.90 3.74
C PRO A 74 6.95 3.88 4.74
N ARG A 75 5.66 4.24 4.60
CA ARG A 75 5.00 5.18 5.51
C ARG A 75 5.02 4.68 6.95
N ALA A 76 4.70 3.40 7.16
CA ALA A 76 4.77 2.75 8.47
C ALA A 76 6.19 2.72 9.06
N LYS A 77 7.23 2.92 8.24
CA LYS A 77 8.63 3.06 8.66
C LYS A 77 9.05 4.52 8.84
N GLY A 78 8.10 5.46 8.85
CA GLY A 78 8.34 6.88 9.10
C GLY A 78 8.77 7.69 7.88
N VAL A 79 8.71 7.12 6.67
CA VAL A 79 9.00 7.90 5.44
C VAL A 79 7.92 8.97 5.27
N ASP A 80 8.37 10.18 4.92
CA ASP A 80 7.50 11.32 4.71
C ASP A 80 6.56 11.12 3.51
N ILE A 81 5.35 11.66 3.63
CA ILE A 81 4.29 11.45 2.66
C ILE A 81 4.56 12.13 1.31
N ALA A 82 5.25 13.28 1.31
CA ALA A 82 5.63 13.96 0.07
C ALA A 82 6.70 13.16 -0.68
N THR A 83 7.61 12.49 0.05
CA THR A 83 8.59 11.57 -0.55
C THR A 83 7.91 10.38 -1.23
N ILE A 84 6.90 9.80 -0.57
CA ILE A 84 6.13 8.68 -1.13
C ILE A 84 5.32 9.13 -2.35
N ALA A 85 4.70 10.31 -2.30
CA ALA A 85 3.95 10.89 -3.42
C ALA A 85 4.84 11.10 -4.66
N LEU A 86 6.06 11.63 -4.45
CA LEU A 86 7.05 11.82 -5.50
C LEU A 86 7.45 10.47 -6.13
N TRP A 87 7.70 9.43 -5.32
CA TRP A 87 8.03 8.10 -5.82
C TRP A 87 6.90 7.44 -6.62
N LEU A 88 5.64 7.77 -6.31
CA LEU A 88 4.48 7.28 -7.02
C LEU A 88 4.16 8.09 -8.29
N GLY A 89 4.86 9.20 -8.52
CA GLY A 89 4.69 10.04 -9.71
C GLY A 89 3.36 10.82 -9.72
N HIS A 90 2.85 11.20 -8.55
CA HIS A 90 1.68 12.07 -8.47
C HIS A 90 2.10 13.54 -8.61
N GLU A 91 1.58 14.24 -9.63
CA GLU A 91 1.76 15.70 -9.81
C GLU A 91 0.90 16.52 -8.83
N SER A 92 -0.19 15.93 -8.29
CA SER A 92 -1.12 16.60 -7.35
C SER A 92 -1.09 15.97 -5.94
N THR A 93 -0.90 16.82 -4.93
CA THR A 93 -0.93 16.50 -3.49
C THR A 93 -2.28 15.97 -3.00
N GLN A 94 -3.37 16.16 -3.75
CA GLN A 94 -4.72 15.72 -3.36
C GLN A 94 -4.87 14.19 -3.31
N THR A 95 -4.13 13.45 -4.14
CA THR A 95 -4.09 11.96 -4.09
C THR A 95 -3.19 11.42 -2.97
N THR A 96 -2.50 12.31 -2.25
CA THR A 96 -1.58 11.98 -1.16
C THR A 96 -2.28 12.05 0.20
N HIS A 97 -3.32 12.88 0.32
CA HIS A 97 -4.09 13.07 1.56
C HIS A 97 -4.79 11.78 2.04
N ILE A 98 -5.07 10.83 1.13
CA ILE A 98 -5.57 9.48 1.44
C ILE A 98 -4.59 8.73 2.37
N TYR A 99 -3.29 8.95 2.23
CA TYR A 99 -2.28 8.29 3.04
C TYR A 99 -2.05 8.98 4.40
N GLU A 100 -2.30 10.28 4.48
CA GLU A 100 -2.22 11.03 5.75
C GLU A 100 -3.32 10.61 6.73
N HIS A 101 -4.51 10.26 6.21
CA HIS A 101 -5.61 9.77 7.02
C HIS A 101 -5.42 8.34 7.54
N ALA A 102 -4.46 7.59 6.98
CA ALA A 102 -4.28 6.16 7.24
C ALA A 102 -3.36 5.85 8.44
N ASP A 103 -2.78 6.86 9.10
CA ASP A 103 -1.85 6.66 10.22
C ASP A 103 -2.36 7.29 11.54
N PRO A 104 -3.09 6.52 12.38
CA PRO A 104 -3.53 6.98 13.68
C PRO A 104 -2.38 7.22 14.66
N ALA A 105 -1.22 6.57 14.49
CA ALA A 105 -0.07 6.76 15.37
C ALA A 105 0.60 8.12 15.16
N LEU A 106 0.66 8.60 13.91
CA LEU A 106 1.14 9.96 13.63
C LEU A 106 0.18 11.02 14.18
N LYS A 107 -1.14 10.81 14.05
CA LYS A 107 -2.15 11.70 14.67
C LYS A 107 -1.97 11.74 16.19
N GLU A 108 -1.78 10.58 16.82
CA GLU A 108 -1.52 10.48 18.25
C GLU A 108 -0.23 11.21 18.65
N GLN A 109 0.86 11.06 17.89
CA GLN A 109 2.12 11.77 18.12
C GLN A 109 2.05 13.29 17.85
N ALA A 110 1.24 13.72 16.89
CA ALA A 110 1.04 15.14 16.61
C ALA A 110 0.23 15.82 17.72
N ILE A 111 -0.83 15.15 18.19
CA ILE A 111 -1.63 15.60 19.34
C ILE A 111 -0.79 15.60 20.62
N ALA A 112 0.07 14.59 20.82
CA ALA A 112 0.98 14.56 21.98
C ALA A 112 1.97 15.74 21.99
N ARG A 113 2.36 16.25 20.81
CA ARG A 113 3.27 17.41 20.68
C ARG A 113 2.59 18.75 20.92
N THR A 114 1.26 18.82 20.85
CA THR A 114 0.48 20.03 21.20
C THR A 114 -0.13 19.96 22.60
N ALA A 115 0.18 18.91 23.37
CA ALA A 115 -0.31 18.77 24.74
C ALA A 115 0.20 19.93 25.62
N PRO A 116 -0.69 20.61 26.39
CA PRO A 116 -0.29 21.72 27.25
C PRO A 116 0.74 21.26 28.30
N LEU A 117 1.74 22.11 28.56
CA LEU A 117 2.75 21.89 29.60
C LEU A 117 2.05 21.62 30.94
N GLY A 118 2.26 20.41 31.50
CA GLY A 118 1.64 19.97 32.76
C GLY A 118 0.64 18.82 32.64
N THR A 119 0.30 18.38 31.43
CA THR A 119 -0.49 17.16 31.23
C THR A 119 0.41 15.91 31.28
N LYS A 120 0.00 14.87 32.05
CA LYS A 120 0.69 13.59 32.06
C LYS A 120 0.52 12.92 30.69
N PRO A 121 1.62 12.60 29.96
CA PRO A 121 1.52 11.86 28.72
C PRO A 121 0.89 10.48 28.97
N GLY A 122 -0.11 10.10 28.18
CA GLY A 122 -0.75 8.81 28.32
C GLY A 122 -1.81 8.58 27.26
N ARG A 123 -1.93 7.34 26.78
CA ARG A 123 -3.02 6.93 25.89
C ARG A 123 -4.31 6.87 26.71
N TYR A 124 -5.31 7.65 26.33
CA TYR A 124 -6.62 7.62 26.98
C TYR A 124 -7.18 6.19 26.91
N ARG A 125 -7.48 5.61 28.07
CA ARG A 125 -8.19 4.34 28.19
C ARG A 125 -9.62 4.66 28.60
N PRO A 126 -10.61 4.49 27.70
CA PRO A 126 -12.01 4.66 28.08
C PRO A 126 -12.38 3.63 29.15
N SER A 127 -13.28 4.01 30.05
CA SER A 127 -13.83 3.06 31.02
C SER A 127 -14.79 2.09 30.33
N ASP A 128 -14.97 0.90 30.90
CA ASP A 128 -15.86 -0.14 30.35
C ASP A 128 -17.30 0.38 30.17
N ALA A 129 -17.77 1.26 31.05
CA ALA A 129 -19.07 1.90 30.94
C ALA A 129 -19.19 2.84 29.72
N LEU A 130 -18.11 3.54 29.37
CA LEU A 130 -18.08 4.43 28.20
C LEU A 130 -18.00 3.62 26.89
N LEU A 131 -17.24 2.52 26.89
CA LEU A 131 -17.21 1.59 25.76
C LEU A 131 -18.58 0.96 25.50
N ALA A 132 -19.24 0.46 26.56
CA ALA A 132 -20.56 -0.14 26.44
C ALA A 132 -21.62 0.84 25.92
N PHE A 133 -21.55 2.11 26.31
CA PHE A 133 -22.43 3.16 25.79
C PHE A 133 -22.21 3.43 24.30
N LEU A 134 -20.95 3.54 23.86
CA LEU A 134 -20.61 3.80 22.45
C LEU A 134 -20.91 2.60 21.54
N GLU A 135 -20.83 1.37 22.05
CA GLU A 135 -21.23 0.16 21.32
C GLU A 135 -22.75 0.00 21.18
N SER A 136 -23.53 0.73 21.99
CA SER A 136 -25.00 0.73 21.96
C SER A 136 -25.62 1.78 21.04
N LEU A 137 -24.80 2.58 20.37
CA LEU A 137 -25.19 3.71 19.51
C LEU A 137 -25.28 3.34 18.03
#